data_AF-A0A355DMR5-F1
#
_entry.id   AF-A0A355DMR5-F1
#
_cell.length_a   1.000
_cell.length_b   1.000
_cell.length_c   1.000
_cell.angle_alpha   90.00
_cell.angle_beta   90.00
_cell.angle_gamma   90.00
#
_symmetry.space_group_name_H-M   'P 1'
#
loop_
_entity.id
_entity.type
_entity.pdbx_description
1 polymer ?
#
loop_
_entity_poly.entity_id
_entity_poly.type
_entity_poly.pdbx_seq_one_letter_code
_entity_poly.pdbx_strand_id
1 'polypeptide(L)'
;YFRSLGWQELESININQKTWGDGPYGRERAFLGELMENRNMLTTNATARLLHSIVGGVAVSSARSQLMMGLLKRSLNPADLTNDEENQVTGFLGGSLPLETQLWSKAGWTSQVRHDAAYIEIPSYPPYLLVVFTEGKAHSKNRAILPFISQQVVSVMSQT
;
A
#
# COMPACT_ATOMS: atom_id res chain seq x y z
N TYR A 1 -1.48 -12.17 16.62
CA TYR A 1 -2.46 -11.09 16.47
C TYR A 1 -3.30 -11.27 15.21
N PHE A 2 -2.82 -11.01 13.99
CA PHE A 2 -3.68 -11.02 12.79
C PHE A 2 -4.51 -12.30 12.55
N ARG A 3 -3.96 -13.48 12.83
CA ARG A 3 -4.73 -14.74 12.79
C ARG A 3 -5.95 -14.75 13.74
N SER A 4 -5.87 -14.10 14.89
CA SER A 4 -6.97 -14.05 15.87
C SER A 4 -8.12 -13.13 15.45
N LEU A 5 -7.98 -12.37 14.34
CA LEU A 5 -9.07 -11.57 13.79
C LEU A 5 -10.09 -12.43 13.02
N GLY A 6 -9.72 -13.65 12.62
CA GLY A 6 -10.62 -14.58 11.92
C GLY A 6 -11.05 -14.14 10.51
N TRP A 7 -10.30 -13.23 9.88
CA TRP A 7 -10.59 -12.76 8.53
C TRP A 7 -10.01 -13.71 7.48
N GLN A 8 -10.86 -14.18 6.58
CA GLN A 8 -10.47 -15.11 5.51
C GLN A 8 -9.35 -14.53 4.63
N GLU A 9 -9.34 -13.22 4.38
CA GLU A 9 -8.30 -12.59 3.57
C GLU A 9 -6.90 -12.68 4.20
N LEU A 10 -6.81 -12.93 5.51
CA LEU A 10 -5.55 -13.03 6.25
C LEU A 10 -5.03 -14.48 6.38
N GLU A 11 -5.72 -15.48 5.84
CA GLU A 11 -5.31 -16.89 6.02
C GLU A 11 -3.98 -17.21 5.34
N SER A 12 -3.74 -16.62 4.17
CA SER A 12 -2.59 -16.94 3.32
C SER A 12 -1.41 -15.98 3.47
N ILE A 13 -1.40 -15.11 4.48
CA ILE A 13 -0.29 -14.15 4.67
C ILE A 13 0.79 -14.69 5.61
N ASN A 14 2.00 -14.16 5.45
CA ASN A 14 3.07 -14.31 6.43
C ASN A 14 3.62 -12.93 6.81
N ILE A 15 3.68 -12.65 8.10
CA ILE A 15 4.11 -11.37 8.67
C ILE A 15 4.94 -11.60 9.94
N ASN A 16 5.70 -12.69 9.97
CA ASN A 16 6.47 -13.13 11.13
C ASN A 16 7.88 -12.54 11.18
N GLN A 17 8.29 -11.77 10.17
CA GLN A 17 9.58 -11.08 10.15
C GLN A 17 9.44 -9.60 10.48
N LYS A 18 10.43 -9.07 11.20
CA LYS A 18 10.63 -7.62 11.33
C LYS A 18 11.11 -7.02 10.00
N THR A 19 10.92 -5.73 9.82
CA THR A 19 11.54 -5.00 8.70
C THR A 19 13.01 -4.73 9.00
N TRP A 20 13.87 -4.72 7.97
CA TRP A 20 15.31 -4.48 8.12
C TRP A 20 15.79 -3.39 7.16
N GLY A 21 16.82 -2.64 7.55
CA GLY A 21 17.57 -1.76 6.65
C GLY A 21 18.56 -2.56 5.79
N ASP A 22 19.50 -3.26 6.45
CA ASP A 22 20.58 -4.00 5.79
C ASP A 22 20.28 -5.50 5.57
N GLY A 23 19.05 -5.92 5.86
CA GLY A 23 18.60 -7.32 5.76
C GLY A 23 18.86 -8.18 7.00
N PRO A 24 18.36 -9.42 7.02
CA PRO A 24 18.54 -10.33 8.14
C PRO A 24 19.95 -10.94 8.17
N TYR A 25 20.50 -11.10 9.38
CA TYR A 25 21.79 -11.76 9.62
C TYR A 25 21.66 -12.78 10.76
N GLY A 26 22.66 -13.66 10.92
CA GLY A 26 22.71 -14.62 12.02
C GLY A 26 21.44 -15.45 12.18
N ARG A 27 20.83 -15.40 13.37
CA ARG A 27 19.63 -16.19 13.71
C ARG A 27 18.41 -15.77 12.90
N GLU A 28 18.26 -14.49 12.59
CA GLU A 28 17.18 -14.01 11.73
C GLU A 28 17.32 -14.52 10.30
N ARG A 29 18.54 -14.57 9.75
CA ARG A 29 18.76 -15.15 8.42
C ARG A 29 18.48 -16.65 8.39
N ALA A 30 18.87 -17.36 9.45
CA ALA A 30 18.55 -18.78 9.62
C ALA A 30 17.04 -19.00 9.73
N PHE A 31 16.33 -18.18 10.51
CA PHE A 31 14.88 -18.29 10.67
C PHE A 31 14.11 -17.93 9.39
N LEU A 32 14.60 -16.98 8.59
CA LEU A 32 14.02 -16.69 7.28
C LEU A 32 13.96 -17.95 6.39
N GLY A 33 14.90 -18.88 6.60
CA GLY A 33 15.02 -20.15 5.90
C GLY A 33 15.84 -20.05 4.61
N GLU A 34 16.45 -21.14 4.16
CA GLU A 34 17.37 -21.14 3.03
C GLU A 34 16.70 -20.63 1.75
N LEU A 35 15.47 -21.08 1.50
CA LEU A 35 14.63 -20.68 0.37
C LEU A 35 13.68 -19.52 0.69
N MET A 36 13.90 -18.85 1.83
CA MET A 36 13.06 -17.76 2.33
C MET A 36 11.63 -18.18 2.65
N GLU A 37 11.45 -19.39 3.15
CA GLU A 37 10.18 -20.03 3.50
C GLU A 37 9.37 -19.19 4.50
N ASN A 38 10.06 -18.48 5.40
CA ASN A 38 9.45 -17.60 6.39
C ASN A 38 9.47 -16.13 5.97
N ARG A 39 9.61 -15.80 4.68
CA ARG A 39 9.57 -14.39 4.24
C ARG A 39 8.20 -13.76 4.48
N ASN A 40 8.20 -12.46 4.78
CA ASN A 40 6.96 -11.71 4.80
C ASN A 40 6.30 -11.76 3.41
N MET A 41 5.00 -12.02 3.40
CA MET A 41 4.18 -12.13 2.22
C MET A 41 2.77 -11.63 2.56
N LEU A 42 2.25 -10.75 1.72
CA LEU A 42 0.88 -10.25 1.81
C LEU A 42 0.16 -10.55 0.49
N THR A 43 -1.17 -10.50 0.53
CA THR A 43 -2.01 -10.47 -0.66
C THR A 43 -2.67 -9.10 -0.78
N THR A 44 -3.08 -8.72 -1.99
CA THR A 44 -3.82 -7.46 -2.20
C THR A 44 -5.11 -7.44 -1.40
N ASN A 45 -5.82 -8.58 -1.31
CA ASN A 45 -7.04 -8.72 -0.50
C ASN A 45 -6.80 -8.54 1.00
N ALA A 46 -5.73 -9.15 1.55
CA ALA A 46 -5.36 -8.97 2.96
C ALA A 46 -5.10 -7.49 3.29
N THR A 47 -4.33 -6.82 2.43
CA THR A 47 -4.00 -5.41 2.57
C THR A 47 -5.23 -4.53 2.42
N ALA A 48 -6.11 -4.80 1.45
CA ALA A 48 -7.37 -4.08 1.27
C ALA A 48 -8.29 -4.23 2.50
N ARG A 49 -8.43 -5.46 3.04
CA ARG A 49 -9.21 -5.73 4.25
C ARG A 49 -8.68 -4.95 5.46
N LEU A 50 -7.37 -4.94 5.66
CA LEU A 50 -6.75 -4.17 6.74
C LEU A 50 -6.97 -2.66 6.56
N LEU A 51 -6.71 -2.13 5.36
CA LEU A 51 -6.88 -0.71 5.08
C LEU A 51 -8.35 -0.29 5.24
N HIS A 52 -9.29 -1.10 4.76
CA HIS A 52 -10.73 -0.90 4.96
C HIS A 52 -11.10 -0.83 6.46
N SER A 53 -10.51 -1.69 7.29
CA SER A 53 -10.77 -1.67 8.75
C SER A 53 -10.23 -0.39 9.43
N ILE A 54 -9.11 0.16 8.94
CA ILE A 54 -8.54 1.43 9.41
C ILE A 54 -9.45 2.58 9.00
N VAL A 55 -9.83 2.64 7.72
CA VAL A 55 -10.74 3.67 7.19
C VAL A 55 -12.07 3.64 7.93
N GLY A 56 -12.62 2.45 8.17
CA GLY A 56 -13.86 2.25 8.92
C GLY A 56 -13.77 2.52 10.43
N GLY A 57 -12.59 2.88 10.96
CA GLY A 57 -12.44 3.22 12.39
C GLY A 57 -12.45 2.02 13.34
N VAL A 58 -12.33 0.80 12.84
CA VAL A 58 -12.47 -0.44 13.62
C VAL A 58 -11.14 -1.21 13.78
N ALA A 59 -10.05 -0.70 13.20
CA ALA A 59 -8.72 -1.28 13.39
C ALA A 59 -8.15 -0.90 14.76
N VAL A 60 -7.97 -1.89 15.65
CA VAL A 60 -7.48 -1.74 17.04
C VAL A 60 -8.43 -0.92 17.93
N SER A 61 -8.68 0.35 17.59
CA SER A 61 -9.71 1.23 18.15
C SER A 61 -9.98 2.42 17.22
N SER A 62 -11.10 3.12 17.41
CA SER A 62 -11.43 4.33 16.65
C SER A 62 -10.34 5.41 16.74
N ALA A 63 -9.83 5.68 17.95
CA ALA A 63 -8.79 6.69 18.15
C ALA A 63 -7.48 6.32 17.43
N ARG A 64 -7.08 5.04 17.49
CA ARG A 64 -5.87 4.57 16.79
C ARG A 64 -6.04 4.56 15.27
N SER A 65 -7.24 4.24 14.80
CA SER A 65 -7.59 4.29 13.37
C SER A 65 -7.50 5.73 12.84
N GLN A 66 -8.02 6.72 13.56
CA GLN A 66 -7.91 8.14 13.19
C GLN A 66 -6.46 8.61 13.14
N LEU A 67 -5.64 8.23 14.13
CA LEU A 67 -4.19 8.51 14.09
C LEU A 67 -3.53 7.90 12.85
N MET A 68 -3.89 6.66 12.51
CA MET A 68 -3.36 5.99 11.32
C MET A 68 -3.80 6.69 10.02
N MET A 69 -5.06 7.14 9.93
CA MET A 69 -5.53 7.95 8.81
C MET A 69 -4.73 9.26 8.68
N GLY A 70 -4.34 9.89 9.80
CA GLY A 70 -3.41 11.03 9.76
C GLY A 70 -2.06 10.69 9.12
N LEU A 71 -1.47 9.55 9.49
CA LEU A 71 -0.16 9.09 8.96
C LEU A 71 -0.20 8.65 7.49
N LEU A 72 -1.34 8.13 7.05
CA LEU A 72 -1.54 7.67 5.67
C LEU A 72 -1.84 8.83 4.71
N LYS A 73 -2.27 10.00 5.21
CA LYS A 73 -2.66 11.12 4.36
C LYS A 73 -1.49 11.57 3.47
N ARG A 74 -1.78 11.79 2.19
CA ARG A 74 -0.85 12.37 1.21
C ARG A 74 -1.41 13.65 0.64
N SER A 75 -0.53 14.62 0.41
CA SER A 75 -0.87 15.82 -0.36
C SER A 75 -0.61 15.55 -1.84
N LEU A 76 -1.55 15.96 -2.69
CA LEU A 76 -1.36 15.99 -4.15
C LEU A 76 -0.94 17.37 -4.64
N ASN A 77 -0.86 18.37 -3.77
CA ASN A 77 -0.43 19.70 -4.13
C ASN A 77 1.03 19.64 -4.61
N PRO A 78 1.35 20.09 -5.84
CA PRO A 78 2.72 20.07 -6.36
C PRO A 78 3.74 20.78 -5.47
N ALA A 79 3.33 21.77 -4.69
CA ALA A 79 4.21 22.47 -3.76
C ALA A 79 4.69 21.60 -2.57
N ASP A 80 3.92 20.57 -2.21
CA ASP A 80 4.24 19.63 -1.12
C ASP A 80 5.05 18.42 -1.61
N LEU A 81 5.14 18.24 -2.94
CA LEU A 81 5.83 17.11 -3.56
C LEU A 81 7.31 17.44 -3.74
N THR A 82 8.14 16.90 -2.86
CA THR A 82 9.59 16.90 -3.04
C THR A 82 9.98 16.00 -4.21
N ASN A 83 11.17 16.19 -4.80
CA ASN A 83 11.70 15.32 -5.85
C ASN A 83 12.12 13.92 -5.36
N ASP A 84 11.80 13.56 -4.12
CA ASP A 84 12.11 12.28 -3.49
C ASP A 84 10.93 11.30 -3.58
N GLU A 85 11.21 10.01 -3.75
CA GLU A 85 10.19 8.95 -3.74
C GLU A 85 9.49 8.80 -2.38
N GLU A 86 10.07 9.34 -1.30
CA GLU A 86 9.48 9.38 0.03
C GLU A 86 8.18 10.19 0.12
N ASN A 87 7.85 11.02 -0.88
CA ASN A 87 6.52 11.64 -0.97
C ASN A 87 5.40 10.62 -1.19
N GLN A 88 5.72 9.41 -1.68
CA GLN A 88 4.80 8.28 -1.91
C GLN A 88 3.59 8.60 -2.80
N VAL A 89 3.71 9.62 -3.65
CA VAL A 89 2.73 10.05 -4.66
C VAL A 89 3.34 9.96 -6.04
N THR A 90 4.50 10.59 -6.25
CA THR A 90 5.17 10.66 -7.55
C THR A 90 5.74 9.31 -7.95
N GLY A 91 5.10 8.67 -8.94
CA GLY A 91 5.43 7.31 -9.40
C GLY A 91 4.69 6.20 -8.66
N PHE A 92 3.63 6.56 -7.92
CA PHE A 92 2.71 5.67 -7.22
C PHE A 92 1.25 5.98 -7.63
N LEU A 93 0.25 5.39 -6.97
CA LEU A 93 -1.15 5.51 -7.42
C LEU A 93 -1.65 6.96 -7.43
N GLY A 94 -1.13 7.80 -6.53
CA GLY A 94 -1.47 9.22 -6.46
C GLY A 94 -0.99 10.06 -7.64
N GLY A 95 0.03 9.61 -8.38
CA GLY A 95 0.72 10.43 -9.38
C GLY A 95 -0.10 10.80 -10.62
N SER A 96 -1.25 10.16 -10.83
CA SER A 96 -2.16 10.45 -11.96
C SER A 96 -3.54 10.93 -11.51
N LEU A 97 -3.76 11.10 -10.20
CA LEU A 97 -5.05 11.49 -9.66
C LEU A 97 -5.29 13.00 -9.82
N PRO A 98 -6.54 13.45 -10.00
CA PRO A 98 -6.88 14.88 -9.96
C PRO A 98 -6.44 15.53 -8.64
N LEU A 99 -6.08 16.82 -8.67
CA LEU A 99 -5.49 17.51 -7.51
C LEU A 99 -6.45 17.67 -6.33
N GLU A 100 -7.75 17.68 -6.61
CA GLU A 100 -8.84 17.75 -5.63
C GLU A 100 -9.04 16.42 -4.86
N THR A 101 -8.38 15.35 -5.27
CA THR A 101 -8.51 14.02 -4.69
C THR A 101 -7.97 13.98 -3.27
N GLN A 102 -8.75 13.39 -2.37
CA GLN A 102 -8.29 13.03 -1.04
C GLN A 102 -7.64 11.64 -1.08
N LEU A 103 -6.34 11.60 -0.76
CA LEU A 103 -5.53 10.38 -0.82
C LEU A 103 -5.02 9.97 0.56
N TRP A 104 -5.21 8.70 0.91
CA TRP A 104 -4.56 8.01 2.02
C TRP A 104 -3.86 6.77 1.50
N SER A 105 -2.53 6.73 1.54
CA SER A 105 -1.78 5.65 0.92
C SER A 105 -0.54 5.23 1.69
N LYS A 106 -0.09 4.00 1.39
CA LYS A 106 1.20 3.48 1.79
C LYS A 106 1.88 2.77 0.63
N ALA A 107 2.96 3.37 0.15
CA ALA A 107 3.83 2.76 -0.83
C ALA A 107 4.78 1.74 -0.18
N GLY A 108 5.21 0.77 -0.99
CA GLY A 108 6.27 -0.16 -0.63
C GLY A 108 7.06 -0.58 -1.87
N TRP A 109 8.37 -0.36 -1.87
CA TRP A 109 9.22 -0.73 -2.99
C TRP A 109 10.57 -1.24 -2.51
N THR A 110 11.14 -2.12 -3.31
CA THR A 110 12.50 -2.65 -3.16
C THR A 110 13.14 -2.75 -4.54
N SER A 111 14.32 -3.34 -4.65
CA SER A 111 14.92 -3.68 -5.94
C SER A 111 14.12 -4.73 -6.76
N GLN A 112 13.12 -5.38 -6.17
CA GLN A 112 12.33 -6.45 -6.79
C GLN A 112 10.86 -6.13 -6.92
N VAL A 113 10.31 -5.26 -6.06
CA VAL A 113 8.87 -4.97 -6.06
C VAL A 113 8.61 -3.47 -6.07
N ARG A 114 7.43 -3.09 -6.57
CA ARG A 114 6.86 -1.76 -6.41
C ARG A 114 5.35 -1.91 -6.20
N HIS A 115 4.88 -1.46 -5.06
CA HIS A 115 3.53 -1.66 -4.59
C HIS A 115 2.97 -0.35 -4.07
N ASP A 116 1.64 -0.26 -4.07
CA ASP A 116 0.93 0.79 -3.36
C ASP A 116 -0.46 0.32 -2.97
N ALA A 117 -0.95 0.86 -1.86
CA ALA A 117 -2.26 0.60 -1.30
C ALA A 117 -2.87 1.94 -0.90
N ALA A 118 -4.01 2.28 -1.50
CA ALA A 118 -4.61 3.60 -1.35
C ALA A 118 -6.12 3.52 -1.09
N TYR A 119 -6.60 4.38 -0.20
CA TYR A 119 -7.99 4.81 -0.11
C TYR A 119 -8.09 6.18 -0.79
N ILE A 120 -9.03 6.29 -1.72
CA ILE A 120 -9.12 7.38 -2.68
C ILE A 120 -10.55 7.94 -2.67
N GLU A 121 -10.66 9.24 -2.45
CA GLU A 121 -11.92 9.97 -2.60
C GLU A 121 -11.73 11.09 -3.62
N ILE A 122 -12.35 10.91 -4.78
CA ILE A 122 -12.38 11.92 -5.84
C ILE A 122 -13.78 12.55 -5.81
N PRO A 123 -13.91 13.88 -5.88
CA PRO A 123 -15.21 14.53 -5.94
C PRO A 123 -16.09 13.94 -7.04
N SER A 124 -17.35 13.69 -6.73
CA SER A 124 -18.37 13.11 -7.63
C SER A 124 -18.23 11.61 -7.94
N TYR A 125 -17.24 10.90 -7.38
CA TYR A 125 -17.15 9.44 -7.45
C TYR A 125 -17.36 8.77 -6.09
N PRO A 126 -17.91 7.56 -6.03
CA PRO A 126 -17.88 6.76 -4.82
C PRO A 126 -16.44 6.55 -4.35
N PRO A 127 -16.15 6.66 -3.04
CA PRO A 127 -14.82 6.40 -2.53
C PRO A 127 -14.45 4.92 -2.70
N TYR A 128 -13.18 4.63 -2.93
CA TYR A 128 -12.71 3.28 -3.23
C TYR A 128 -11.33 2.98 -2.67
N LEU A 129 -11.03 1.69 -2.57
CA LEU A 129 -9.70 1.16 -2.26
C LEU A 129 -9.07 0.61 -3.53
N LEU A 130 -7.79 0.93 -3.75
CA LEU A 130 -6.99 0.34 -4.82
C LEU A 130 -5.67 -0.17 -4.23
N VAL A 131 -5.43 -1.47 -4.37
CA VAL A 131 -4.20 -2.14 -3.90
C VAL A 131 -3.57 -2.86 -5.07
N VAL A 132 -2.33 -2.49 -5.40
CA VAL A 132 -1.61 -3.02 -6.56
C VAL A 132 -0.26 -3.53 -6.13
N PHE A 133 -0.03 -4.83 -6.34
CA PHE A 133 1.27 -5.46 -6.15
C PHE A 133 1.90 -5.80 -7.52
N THR A 134 3.19 -5.55 -7.66
CA THR A 134 4.01 -5.85 -8.84
C THR A 134 5.34 -6.47 -8.41
N GLU A 135 5.81 -7.47 -9.11
CA GLU A 135 7.07 -8.17 -8.82
C GLU A 135 7.95 -8.22 -10.07
N GLY A 136 9.26 -8.24 -9.87
CA GLY A 136 10.26 -8.29 -10.91
C GLY A 136 10.97 -6.95 -11.11
N LYS A 137 12.28 -7.02 -11.37
CA LYS A 137 13.16 -5.84 -11.52
C LYS A 137 12.65 -4.82 -12.55
N ALA A 138 12.02 -5.29 -13.63
CA ALA A 138 11.46 -4.41 -14.65
C ALA A 138 10.31 -3.56 -14.09
N HIS A 139 9.41 -4.16 -13.31
CA HIS A 139 8.27 -3.48 -12.70
C HIS A 139 8.70 -2.60 -11.52
N SER A 140 9.65 -3.06 -10.69
CA SER A 140 10.23 -2.28 -9.59
C SER A 140 10.81 -0.93 -10.07
N LYS A 141 11.51 -0.94 -11.21
CA LYS A 141 12.10 0.26 -11.83
C LYS A 141 11.11 1.09 -12.64
N ASN A 142 9.94 0.55 -12.97
CA ASN A 142 8.94 1.24 -13.78
C ASN A 142 8.09 2.15 -12.88
N ARG A 143 8.49 3.41 -12.75
CA ARG A 143 7.74 4.42 -11.98
C ARG A 143 6.41 4.82 -12.63
N ALA A 144 6.16 4.46 -13.89
CA ALA A 144 4.92 4.79 -14.59
C ALA A 144 3.81 3.75 -14.39
N ILE A 145 4.12 2.53 -13.92
CA ILE A 145 3.15 1.43 -13.89
C ILE A 145 1.97 1.70 -12.94
N LEU A 146 2.24 2.22 -11.74
CA LEU A 146 1.21 2.48 -10.74
C LEU A 146 0.34 3.71 -11.11
N PRO A 147 0.91 4.86 -11.53
CA PRO A 147 0.11 5.96 -12.08
C PRO A 147 -0.74 5.51 -13.28
N PHE A 148 -0.19 4.71 -14.19
CA PHE A 148 -0.95 4.20 -15.33
C PHE A 148 -2.16 3.38 -14.89
N ILE A 149 -1.99 2.42 -13.98
CA ILE A 149 -3.10 1.61 -13.46
C ILE A 149 -4.16 2.47 -12.77
N SER A 150 -3.73 3.43 -11.93
CA SER A 150 -4.62 4.36 -11.24
C SER A 150 -5.47 5.17 -12.24
N GLN A 151 -4.85 5.69 -13.29
CA GLN A 151 -5.55 6.40 -14.36
C GLN A 151 -6.58 5.52 -15.09
N GLN A 152 -6.26 4.25 -15.36
CA GLN A 152 -7.21 3.33 -16.00
C GLN A 152 -8.45 3.09 -15.12
N VAL A 153 -8.27 2.93 -13.81
CA VAL A 153 -9.39 2.76 -12.87
C VAL A 153 -10.28 4.00 -12.86
N VAL A 154 -9.70 5.20 -12.76
CA VAL A 154 -10.47 6.46 -12.78
C VAL A 154 -11.24 6.64 -14.09
N SER A 155 -10.62 6.32 -15.23
CA SER A 155 -11.27 6.38 -16.55
C SER A 155 -12.52 5.49 -16.62
N VAL A 156 -12.46 4.28 -16.06
CA VAL A 156 -13.63 3.39 -16.00
C VAL A 156 -14.71 3.92 -15.06
N MET A 157 -14.32 4.47 -13.91
CA MET A 157 -15.28 5.06 -12.97
C MET A 157 -16.03 6.27 -13.56
N SER A 158 -15.38 7.07 -14.41
CA SER A 158 -16.04 8.20 -15.10
C SER A 158 -17.11 7.81 -16.13
N GLN A 159 -17.19 6.53 -16.50
CA GLN A 159 -18.15 6.01 -17.47
C GLN A 159 -19.40 5.41 -16.82
N THR A 160 -19.43 5.33 -15.49
CA THR A 160 -20.53 4.75 -14.69
C THR A 160 -21.44 5.84 -14.16
#